data_AF-A0A7R6SR52-F1
#
_entry.id   AF-A0A7R6SR52-F1
#
_cell.length_a   1.000
_cell.length_b   1.000
_cell.length_c   1.000
_cell.angle_alpha   90.00
_cell.angle_beta   90.00
_cell.angle_gamma   90.00
#
_symmetry.space_group_name_H-M   'P 1'
#
loop_
_entity.id
_entity.type
_entity.pdbx_description
1 polymer ?
#
loop_
_entity_poly.entity_id
_entity_poly.type
_entity_poly.pdbx_seq_one_letter_code
_entity_poly.pdbx_strand_id
1 'polypeptide(L)'
;MESRIPLPTDNIFKFYALFGLLILIFGIGSTLYVNRSTNDFVFDVGVEYETLRADPARTVLQETRFNFLQKKLEVAQDNKKFYLYSLGGVIAIGIFMMFYGFKKWHTEVQPIQDEIARLSLEKLRREVGEDT
;
A
#
# COMPACT_ATOMS: atom_id res chain seq x y z
N MET A 1 -40.19 7.45 20.54
CA MET A 1 -40.06 7.07 19.12
C MET A 1 -38.61 6.74 18.88
N GLU A 2 -38.28 5.46 18.76
CA GLU A 2 -36.91 5.01 18.49
C GLU A 2 -36.57 5.48 17.07
N SER A 3 -35.81 6.57 16.98
CA SER A 3 -35.29 7.13 15.73
C SER A 3 -34.28 6.15 15.16
N ARG A 4 -34.76 5.09 14.51
CA ARG A 4 -33.96 4.27 13.61
C ARG A 4 -33.83 5.05 12.31
N ILE A 5 -33.16 6.20 12.36
CA ILE A 5 -32.48 6.71 11.16
C ILE A 5 -31.59 5.54 10.75
N PRO A 6 -31.84 4.85 9.61
CA PRO A 6 -30.90 3.87 9.16
C PRO A 6 -29.59 4.62 8.98
N LEU A 7 -28.62 4.35 9.84
CA LEU A 7 -27.26 4.83 9.67
C LEU A 7 -26.91 4.51 8.23
N PRO A 8 -26.46 5.49 7.42
CA PRO A 8 -26.12 5.23 6.03
C PRO A 8 -25.09 4.11 6.04
N THR A 9 -25.53 2.91 5.70
CA THR A 9 -24.73 1.70 5.75
C THR A 9 -23.51 1.98 4.90
N ASP A 10 -22.33 1.95 5.52
CA ASP A 10 -21.12 2.48 4.90
C ASP A 10 -20.93 1.82 3.53
N ASN A 11 -20.78 2.65 2.48
CA ASN A 11 -20.85 2.16 1.11
C ASN A 11 -19.60 1.34 0.80
N ILE A 12 -19.76 0.10 0.33
CA ILE A 12 -18.65 -0.79 -0.05
C ILE A 12 -17.68 -0.13 -1.04
N PHE A 13 -18.14 0.77 -1.90
CA PHE A 13 -17.28 1.50 -2.84
C PHE A 13 -16.40 2.56 -2.14
N LYS A 14 -16.89 3.20 -1.06
CA LYS A 14 -16.06 4.06 -0.21
C LYS A 14 -14.99 3.24 0.52
N PHE A 15 -15.36 2.05 1.01
CA PHE A 15 -14.40 1.12 1.59
C PHE A 15 -13.30 0.73 0.60
N TYR A 16 -13.64 0.35 -0.64
CA TYR A 16 -12.64 0.04 -1.68
C TYR A 16 -11.74 1.23 -2.01
N ALA A 17 -12.30 2.44 -2.06
CA ALA A 17 -11.54 3.66 -2.29
C ALA A 17 -10.49 3.89 -1.20
N LEU A 18 -10.91 3.85 0.07
CA LEU A 18 -10.05 4.11 1.22
C LEU A 18 -9.06 2.98 1.48
N PHE A 19 -9.48 1.73 1.31
CA PHE A 19 -8.61 0.57 1.48
C PHE A 19 -7.56 0.49 0.36
N GLY A 20 -7.93 0.82 -0.88
CA GLY A 20 -6.98 0.95 -1.99
C GLY A 20 -5.94 2.05 -1.75
N LEU A 21 -6.38 3.21 -1.21
CA LEU A 21 -5.49 4.30 -0.80
C LEU A 21 -4.54 3.87 0.33
N LEU A 22 -5.05 3.14 1.32
CA LEU A 22 -4.24 2.58 2.41
C LEU A 22 -3.14 1.67 1.85
N ILE A 23 -3.50 0.72 0.98
CA ILE A 23 -2.54 -0.17 0.31
C ILE A 23 -1.48 0.63 -0.44
N LEU A 24 -1.86 1.69 -1.15
CA LEU A 24 -0.93 2.53 -1.90
C LEU A 24 0.08 3.21 -0.98
N ILE A 25 -0.37 3.85 0.11
CA ILE A 25 0.50 4.55 1.06
C ILE A 25 1.47 3.56 1.71
N PHE A 26 0.96 2.44 2.21
CA PHE A 26 1.80 1.41 2.82
C PHE A 26 2.75 0.76 1.81
N GLY A 27 2.30 0.51 0.58
CA GLY A 27 3.12 -0.05 -0.49
C GLY A 27 4.30 0.87 -0.87
N ILE A 28 4.07 2.17 -0.96
CA ILE A 28 5.15 3.16 -1.17
C ILE A 28 6.13 3.13 0.01
N GLY A 29 5.63 3.17 1.25
CA GLY A 29 6.47 3.09 2.46
C GLY A 29 7.32 1.82 2.50
N SER A 30 6.72 0.65 2.24
CA SER A 30 7.41 -0.63 2.17
C SER A 30 8.45 -0.69 1.05
N THR A 31 8.17 -0.07 -0.10
CA THR A 31 9.13 0.01 -1.21
C THR A 31 10.37 0.80 -0.83
N LEU A 32 10.19 1.93 -0.15
CA LEU A 32 11.31 2.73 0.38
C LEU A 32 12.09 1.96 1.43
N TYR A 33 11.39 1.27 2.33
CA TYR A 33 12.01 0.45 3.37
C TYR A 33 12.86 -0.70 2.80
N VAL A 34 12.34 -1.47 1.84
CA VAL A 34 13.09 -2.56 1.17
C VAL A 34 14.34 -2.03 0.49
N ASN A 35 14.25 -0.87 -0.18
CA ASN A 35 15.41 -0.25 -0.80
C ASN A 35 16.46 0.15 0.23
N ARG A 36 16.05 0.85 1.30
CA ARG A 36 16.97 1.27 2.37
C ARG A 36 17.62 0.08 3.05
N SER A 37 16.83 -0.87 3.53
CA SER A 37 17.33 -2.05 4.25
C SER A 37 18.29 -2.88 3.40
N THR A 38 18.02 -3.03 2.09
CA THR A 38 18.95 -3.74 1.20
C THR A 38 20.23 -2.96 0.97
N ASN A 39 20.14 -1.64 0.78
CA ASN A 39 21.32 -0.80 0.58
C ASN A 39 22.21 -0.81 1.82
N ASP A 40 21.64 -0.64 3.02
CA ASP A 40 22.37 -0.69 4.29
C ASP A 40 23.12 -2.03 4.42
N PHE A 41 22.44 -3.15 4.16
CA PHE A 41 23.07 -4.47 4.16
C PHE A 41 24.21 -4.63 3.12
N VAL A 42 24.01 -4.12 1.90
CA VAL A 42 25.03 -4.17 0.84
C VAL A 42 26.24 -3.32 1.21
N PHE A 43 26.06 -2.17 1.87
CA PHE A 43 27.17 -1.35 2.34
C PHE A 43 27.95 -2.03 3.47
N ASP A 44 27.25 -2.63 4.44
CA ASP A 44 27.88 -3.34 5.56
C ASP A 44 28.74 -4.52 5.10
N VAL A 45 28.23 -5.30 4.14
CA VAL A 45 28.91 -6.49 3.61
C VAL A 45 29.90 -6.15 2.49
N GLY A 46 29.67 -5.05 1.77
CA GLY A 46 30.37 -4.71 0.53
C GLY A 46 31.85 -4.42 0.71
N VAL A 47 32.23 -3.73 1.79
CA VAL A 47 33.64 -3.41 2.07
C VAL A 47 34.46 -4.69 2.30
N GLU A 48 33.91 -5.62 3.08
CA GLU A 48 34.56 -6.90 3.36
C GLU A 48 34.61 -7.79 2.11
N TYR A 49 33.53 -7.82 1.34
CA TYR A 49 33.49 -8.55 0.09
C TYR A 49 34.54 -8.04 -0.91
N GLU A 50 34.64 -6.73 -1.12
CA GLU A 50 35.58 -6.15 -2.08
C GLU A 50 37.05 -6.25 -1.63
N THR A 51 37.32 -6.14 -0.33
CA THR A 51 38.68 -6.36 0.20
C THR A 51 39.16 -7.79 0.00
N LEU A 52 38.30 -8.79 0.27
CA LEU A 52 38.61 -10.18 -0.03
C LEU A 52 38.66 -10.43 -1.54
N ARG A 53 37.80 -9.79 -2.34
CA ARG A 53 37.79 -9.91 -3.80
C ARG A 53 39.12 -9.48 -4.43
N ALA A 54 39.70 -8.39 -3.93
CA ALA A 54 40.93 -7.80 -4.44
C ALA A 54 42.21 -8.57 -4.07
N ASP A 55 42.15 -9.48 -3.08
CA ASP A 55 43.30 -10.29 -2.67
C ASP A 55 43.42 -11.56 -3.53
N PRO A 56 44.50 -11.73 -4.33
CA PRO A 56 44.73 -12.92 -5.14
C PRO A 56 45.31 -14.11 -4.36
N ALA A 57 45.79 -13.92 -3.13
CA ALA A 57 46.48 -14.95 -2.33
C ALA A 57 45.71 -15.32 -1.05
N ARG A 58 44.41 -15.60 -1.18
CA ARG A 58 43.54 -15.92 -0.04
C ARG A 58 43.88 -17.26 0.60
N THR A 59 43.80 -17.29 1.92
CA THR A 59 43.78 -18.54 2.69
C THR A 59 42.46 -19.29 2.50
N VAL A 60 42.45 -20.61 2.75
CA VAL A 60 41.23 -21.46 2.66
C VAL A 60 40.07 -20.91 3.50
N LEU A 61 40.37 -20.33 4.67
CA LEU A 61 39.37 -19.70 5.53
C LEU A 61 38.79 -18.41 4.91
N GLN A 62 39.65 -17.58 4.31
CA GLN A 62 39.23 -16.36 3.60
C GLN A 62 38.43 -16.67 2.33
N GLU A 63 38.77 -17.75 1.63
CA GLU A 63 38.02 -18.22 0.46
C GLU A 63 36.61 -18.70 0.84
N THR A 64 36.50 -19.48 1.92
CA THR A 64 35.19 -19.90 2.46
C THR A 64 34.34 -18.70 2.87
N ARG A 65 34.95 -17.72 3.56
CA ARG A 65 34.29 -16.48 3.96
C ARG A 65 33.83 -15.68 2.75
N PHE A 66 34.69 -15.54 1.73
CA PHE A 66 34.35 -14.88 0.47
C PHE A 66 33.14 -15.50 -0.22
N ASN A 67 33.12 -16.83 -0.38
CA ASN A 67 32.00 -17.55 -1.01
C ASN A 67 30.69 -17.33 -0.24
N PHE A 68 30.76 -17.28 1.09
CA PHE A 68 29.59 -17.01 1.92
C PHE A 68 29.08 -15.57 1.78
N LEU A 69 29.97 -14.58 1.76
CA LEU A 69 29.62 -13.17 1.52
C LEU A 69 29.01 -12.98 0.13
N GLN A 70 29.59 -13.63 -0.89
CA GLN A 70 29.06 -13.62 -2.24
C GLN A 70 27.63 -14.15 -2.28
N LYS A 71 27.39 -15.32 -1.66
CA LYS A 71 26.04 -15.91 -1.63
C LYS A 71 25.05 -15.04 -0.86
N LYS A 72 25.49 -14.40 0.23
CA LYS A 72 24.68 -13.43 0.99
C LYS A 72 24.25 -12.24 0.13
N LEU A 73 25.17 -11.66 -0.64
CA LEU A 73 24.88 -10.55 -1.53
C LEU A 73 23.91 -10.96 -2.67
N GLU A 74 24.13 -12.12 -3.27
CA GLU A 74 23.25 -12.68 -4.30
C GLU A 74 21.81 -12.87 -3.79
N VAL A 75 21.67 -13.53 -2.62
CA VAL A 75 20.37 -13.73 -1.99
C VAL A 75 19.70 -12.41 -1.62
N ALA A 76 20.45 -11.43 -1.11
CA ALA A 76 19.90 -10.12 -0.78
C ALA A 76 19.38 -9.38 -2.02
N GLN A 77 20.10 -9.45 -3.14
CA GLN A 77 19.67 -8.84 -4.41
C GLN A 77 18.42 -9.52 -4.97
N ASP A 78 18.36 -10.84 -4.92
CA ASP A 78 17.20 -11.59 -5.42
C ASP A 78 15.97 -11.40 -4.53
N ASN A 79 16.15 -11.38 -3.21
CA ASN A 79 15.08 -11.03 -2.27
C ASN A 79 14.55 -9.62 -2.53
N LYS A 80 15.42 -8.64 -2.74
CA LYS A 80 15.01 -7.27 -3.10
C LYS A 80 14.14 -7.27 -4.36
N LYS A 81 14.58 -7.95 -5.43
CA LYS A 81 13.79 -8.05 -6.67
C LYS A 81 12.44 -8.68 -6.41
N PHE A 82 12.41 -9.83 -5.73
CA PHE A 82 11.18 -10.54 -5.41
C PHE A 82 10.21 -9.67 -4.60
N TYR A 83 10.69 -8.98 -3.57
CA TYR A 83 9.88 -8.07 -2.76
C TYR A 83 9.36 -6.88 -3.57
N LEU A 84 10.20 -6.26 -4.41
CA LEU A 84 9.76 -5.14 -5.24
C LEU A 84 8.71 -5.56 -6.28
N TYR A 85 8.85 -6.73 -6.91
CA TYR A 85 7.83 -7.26 -7.82
C TYR A 85 6.52 -7.57 -7.09
N SER A 86 6.61 -8.19 -5.91
CA SER A 86 5.44 -8.50 -5.08
C SER A 86 4.72 -7.24 -4.63
N LEU A 87 5.47 -6.24 -4.14
CA LEU A 87 4.93 -4.93 -3.76
C LEU A 87 4.32 -4.19 -4.96
N GLY A 88 4.95 -4.27 -6.14
CA GLY A 88 4.40 -3.71 -7.36
C GLY A 88 3.03 -4.30 -7.71
N GLY A 89 2.87 -5.62 -7.58
CA GLY A 89 1.56 -6.27 -7.75
C GLY A 89 0.51 -5.81 -6.74
N VAL A 90 0.89 -5.73 -5.46
CA VAL A 90 -0.01 -5.25 -4.39
C VAL A 90 -0.42 -3.78 -4.61
N ILE A 91 0.52 -2.92 -5.00
CA ILE A 91 0.25 -1.51 -5.32
C ILE A 91 -0.69 -1.40 -6.52
N ALA A 92 -0.48 -2.19 -7.58
CA ALA A 92 -1.36 -2.19 -8.74
C ALA A 92 -2.81 -2.56 -8.37
N ILE A 93 -2.98 -3.56 -7.50
CA ILE A 93 -4.30 -3.92 -6.95
C ILE A 93 -4.89 -2.76 -6.13
N GLY A 94 -4.08 -2.14 -5.26
CA GLY A 94 -4.51 -0.98 -4.46
C GLY A 94 -4.98 0.20 -5.32
N ILE A 95 -4.22 0.53 -6.37
CA ILE A 95 -4.57 1.56 -7.36
C ILE A 95 -5.89 1.21 -8.04
N PHE A 96 -6.04 -0.03 -8.53
CA PHE A 96 -7.27 -0.49 -9.18
C PHE A 96 -8.49 -0.37 -8.25
N MET A 97 -8.38 -0.85 -7.01
CA MET A 97 -9.45 -0.74 -6.00
C MET A 97 -9.79 0.72 -5.70
N MET A 98 -8.79 1.57 -5.57
CA MET A 98 -8.96 3.00 -5.31
C MET A 98 -9.76 3.66 -6.43
N PHE A 99 -9.31 3.53 -7.68
CA PHE A 99 -9.97 4.12 -8.84
C PHE A 99 -11.37 3.57 -9.06
N TYR A 100 -11.54 2.24 -8.94
CA TYR A 100 -12.85 1.61 -9.08
C TYR A 100 -13.83 2.07 -8.01
N GLY A 101 -13.39 2.08 -6.74
CA GLY A 101 -14.17 2.54 -5.60
C GLY A 101 -14.61 3.99 -5.74
N PHE A 102 -13.67 4.90 -6.05
CA PHE A 102 -13.99 6.32 -6.26
C PHE A 102 -14.93 6.53 -7.44
N LYS A 103 -14.70 5.87 -8.58
CA LYS A 103 -15.53 6.01 -9.77
C LYS A 103 -16.97 5.60 -9.46
N LYS A 104 -17.19 4.38 -8.97
CA LYS A 104 -18.53 3.87 -8.63
C LYS A 104 -19.21 4.69 -7.54
N TRP A 105 -18.45 5.10 -6.52
CA TRP A 105 -19.02 5.94 -5.46
C TRP A 105 -19.51 7.28 -6.02
N HIS A 106 -18.69 7.99 -6.79
CA HIS A 106 -19.01 9.31 -7.29
C HIS A 106 -20.13 9.31 -8.34
N THR A 107 -20.17 8.29 -9.23
CA THR A 107 -21.14 8.28 -10.33
C THR A 107 -22.48 7.65 -9.99
N GLU A 108 -22.53 6.67 -9.06
CA GLU A 108 -23.75 5.90 -8.81
C GLU A 108 -24.29 6.15 -7.40
N VAL A 109 -23.44 6.10 -6.38
CA VAL A 109 -23.94 6.15 -5.00
C VAL A 109 -24.12 7.58 -4.51
N GLN A 110 -23.21 8.51 -4.83
CA GLN A 110 -23.32 9.90 -4.40
C GLN A 110 -24.61 10.58 -4.90
N PRO A 111 -25.02 10.47 -6.18
CA PRO A 111 -26.26 11.10 -6.64
C PRO A 111 -27.50 10.60 -5.90
N ILE A 112 -27.58 9.30 -5.62
CA ILE A 112 -28.70 8.70 -4.88
C ILE A 112 -28.69 9.20 -3.42
N GLN A 113 -27.51 9.29 -2.79
CA GLN A 113 -27.37 9.82 -1.43
C GLN A 113 -27.79 11.30 -1.36
N ASP A 114 -27.39 12.10 -2.34
CA ASP A 114 -27.74 13.52 -2.43
C ASP A 114 -29.25 13.71 -2.62
N GLU A 115 -29.89 12.86 -3.43
CA GLU A 115 -31.34 12.88 -3.63
C GLU A 115 -32.11 12.49 -2.36
N ILE A 116 -31.69 11.42 -1.67
CA ILE A 116 -32.27 11.00 -0.39
C ILE A 116 -32.13 12.11 0.65
N ALA A 117 -30.96 12.76 0.72
CA ALA A 117 -30.73 13.87 1.64
C ALA A 117 -31.64 15.06 1.34
N ARG A 118 -31.82 15.42 0.06
CA ARG A 118 -32.73 16.50 -0.37
C ARG A 118 -34.19 16.19 0.02
N LEU A 119 -34.68 14.99 -0.27
CA LEU A 119 -36.04 14.59 0.07
C LEU A 119 -36.26 14.53 1.59
N SER A 120 -35.25 14.10 2.34
CA SER A 120 -35.29 14.07 3.82
C SER A 120 -35.36 15.47 4.41
N LEU A 121 -34.62 16.44 3.84
CA LEU A 121 -34.69 17.85 4.23
C LEU A 121 -36.06 18.46 3.94
N GLU A 122 -36.63 18.18 2.77
CA GLU A 122 -37.97 18.67 2.42
C GLU A 122 -39.04 18.12 3.36
N LYS A 123 -38.97 16.83 3.68
CA LYS A 123 -39.86 16.21 4.66
C LYS A 123 -39.76 16.90 6.03
N LEU A 124 -38.53 17.16 6.49
CA LEU A 124 -38.29 17.80 7.78
C LEU A 124 -38.84 19.24 7.83
N ARG A 125 -38.68 20.02 6.75
CA ARG A 125 -39.25 21.39 6.67
C ARG A 125 -40.76 21.41 6.81
N ARG A 126 -41.44 20.46 6.15
CA ARG A 126 -42.90 20.27 6.28
C ARG A 126 -43.31 19.87 7.70
N GLU A 127 -42.52 19.03 8.36
CA GLU A 127 -42.80 18.60 9.75
C GLU A 127 -42.62 19.73 10.77
N VAL A 128 -41.70 20.68 10.52
CA VAL A 128 -41.43 21.82 11.42
C VAL A 128 -42.37 23.01 11.16
N GLY A 129 -43.19 22.95 10.11
CA GLY A 129 -44.16 24.01 9.79
C GLY A 129 -43.54 25.24 9.13
N GLU A 130 -42.35 25.11 8.54
CA GLU A 130 -41.69 26.20 7.81
C GLU A 130 -42.28 26.43 6.40
N ASP A 131 -43.16 25.53 5.93
CA ASP A 131 -43.79 25.59 4.60
C ASP A 131 -45.24 26.16 4.60
N THR A 132 -45.68 26.87 5.65
CA THR A 132 -46.92 27.69 5.64
C THR A 132 -46.68 29.14 5.29
#